data_AF-A0A0T6AMQ3-F1
#
_entry.id   AF-A0A0T6AMQ3-F1
#
_cell.length_a   1.000
_cell.length_b   1.000
_cell.length_c   1.000
_cell.angle_alpha   90.00
_cell.angle_beta   90.00
_cell.angle_gamma   90.00
#
_symmetry.space_group_name_H-M   'P 1'
#
loop_
_entity.id
_entity.type
_entity.pdbx_description
1 polymer ?
#
loop_
_entity_poly.entity_id
_entity_poly.type
_entity_poly.pdbx_seq_one_letter_code
_entity_poly.pdbx_strand_id
1 'polypeptide(L)'
;MAEPAGSEFPVTWERPSDPALSWEFDDMHTPLPLAPLAGDYSRMIAHGIAYRFRHFGLPIRFHCRVINHFAYFADELLAPESDLPEIRQRSIEQRRAHAQHVRRYWEEEVLPVLRETYAWMRAAPVETASLAEVAAIWEEAWARARRLWELHFMTNAGSYQSLDDLADLYESLVPGARPDEGLSLVQGLPNDLHSVQRDLYRLAEQARASPGVAERIIQDPHRAIAALPRVQGGGTFLAALQNFLATHGHLGQPFDDLAYPSWGDEPTLLLTELRKRLLSPDEDPERRRQRQAAQANALAASVRA
;
A
#
# COMPACT_ATOMS: atom_id res chain seq x y z
N MET A 1 25.75 -2.12 22.62
CA MET A 1 26.16 -1.26 23.76
C MET A 1 24.92 -0.51 24.18
N ALA A 2 24.46 -0.65 25.42
CA ALA A 2 23.35 0.16 25.93
C ALA A 2 23.84 1.60 26.19
N GLU A 3 23.03 2.59 25.89
CA GLU A 3 23.26 3.99 26.28
C GLU A 3 23.39 4.13 27.81
N PRO A 4 24.05 5.20 28.32
CA PRO A 4 24.19 5.40 29.76
C PRO A 4 22.81 5.44 30.45
N ALA A 5 22.73 4.81 31.62
CA ALA A 5 21.52 4.83 32.44
C ALA A 5 21.11 6.28 32.72
N GLY A 6 19.94 6.70 32.22
CA GLY A 6 19.42 8.07 32.34
C GLY A 6 18.98 8.73 31.02
N SER A 7 19.17 8.08 29.85
CA SER A 7 18.57 8.55 28.59
C SER A 7 17.04 8.49 28.67
N GLU A 8 16.35 9.57 28.28
CA GLU A 8 14.88 9.59 28.13
C GLU A 8 14.40 8.67 26.99
N PHE A 9 15.31 8.26 26.09
CA PHE A 9 15.06 7.34 24.98
C PHE A 9 16.15 6.25 24.94
N PRO A 10 16.10 5.25 25.83
CA PRO A 10 17.11 4.21 25.86
C PRO A 10 17.02 3.35 24.58
N VAL A 11 18.17 3.13 23.94
CA VAL A 11 18.28 2.24 22.76
C VAL A 11 19.15 1.04 23.08
N THR A 12 18.62 -0.15 22.78
CA THR A 12 19.38 -1.40 22.82
C THR A 12 19.71 -1.83 21.40
N TRP A 13 20.97 -1.65 21.02
CA TRP A 13 21.45 -2.00 19.69
C TRP A 13 21.70 -3.51 19.56
N GLU A 14 21.15 -4.11 18.50
CA GLU A 14 21.33 -5.53 18.18
C GLU A 14 22.76 -5.84 17.74
N ARG A 15 23.40 -4.93 17.00
CA ARG A 15 24.79 -5.07 16.55
C ARG A 15 25.66 -3.91 17.03
N PRO A 16 26.97 -4.14 17.32
CA PRO A 16 27.88 -3.07 17.70
C PRO A 16 28.04 -1.96 16.65
N SER A 17 27.80 -2.26 15.37
CA SER A 17 27.88 -1.30 14.26
C SER A 17 26.62 -0.46 14.05
N ASP A 18 25.47 -0.87 14.62
CA ASP A 18 24.19 -0.18 14.42
C ASP A 18 24.20 1.31 14.85
N PRO A 19 24.87 1.73 15.95
CA PRO A 19 24.91 3.14 16.35
C PRO A 19 25.60 4.08 15.35
N ALA A 20 26.41 3.54 14.42
CA ALA A 20 27.13 4.35 13.44
C ALA A 20 26.31 4.64 12.17
N LEU A 21 25.11 4.05 12.05
CA LEU A 21 24.21 4.26 10.93
C LEU A 21 23.26 5.43 11.18
N SER A 22 22.81 6.06 10.09
CA SER A 22 21.71 7.03 10.13
C SER A 22 20.37 6.30 10.12
N TRP A 23 19.66 6.34 11.24
CA TRP A 23 18.34 5.72 11.40
C TRP A 23 17.23 6.72 11.13
N GLU A 24 16.31 6.37 10.24
CA GLU A 24 15.13 7.15 9.90
C GLU A 24 13.88 6.49 10.47
N PHE A 25 13.02 7.28 11.12
CA PHE A 25 11.71 6.84 11.57
C PHE A 25 10.75 6.83 10.39
N ASP A 26 10.10 5.70 10.13
CA ASP A 26 9.09 5.58 9.09
C ASP A 26 7.70 5.97 9.61
N ASP A 27 7.51 7.28 9.76
CA ASP A 27 6.24 7.87 10.19
C ASP A 27 5.17 7.86 9.08
N MET A 28 5.58 7.63 7.84
CA MET A 28 4.66 7.54 6.71
C MET A 28 3.85 6.24 6.74
N HIS A 29 4.52 5.11 7.01
CA HIS A 29 3.88 3.79 6.99
C HIS A 29 3.54 3.27 8.39
N THR A 30 4.32 3.65 9.41
CA THR A 30 4.17 3.17 10.79
C THR A 30 4.26 4.31 11.83
N PRO A 31 3.37 5.33 11.78
CA PRO A 31 3.43 6.49 12.67
C PRO A 31 3.14 6.20 14.15
N LEU A 32 2.62 5.01 14.46
CA LEU A 32 2.15 4.64 15.79
C LEU A 32 2.99 3.51 16.39
N PRO A 33 3.04 3.39 17.73
CA PRO A 33 3.71 2.28 18.40
C PRO A 33 3.20 0.92 17.92
N LEU A 34 4.13 0.08 17.45
CA LEU A 34 3.89 -1.25 16.93
C LEU A 34 3.86 -2.28 18.06
N ALA A 35 2.87 -3.17 17.97
CA ALA A 35 2.91 -4.45 18.68
C ALA A 35 4.08 -5.32 18.14
N PRO A 36 4.60 -6.29 18.93
CA PRO A 36 5.75 -7.11 18.51
C PRO A 36 5.57 -7.74 17.12
N LEU A 37 4.39 -8.29 16.85
CA LEU A 37 4.08 -8.92 15.57
C LEU A 37 4.08 -7.93 14.39
N ALA A 38 3.56 -6.71 14.59
CA ALA A 38 3.59 -5.66 13.59
C ALA A 38 5.03 -5.19 13.32
N GLY A 39 5.87 -5.17 14.36
CA GLY A 39 7.31 -4.97 14.22
C GLY A 39 8.01 -6.03 13.36
N ASP A 40 7.65 -7.30 13.52
CA ASP A 40 8.14 -8.39 12.67
C ASP A 40 7.63 -8.26 11.22
N TYR A 41 6.40 -7.76 11.04
CA TYR A 41 5.86 -7.44 9.72
C TYR A 41 6.66 -6.33 9.03
N SER A 42 7.02 -5.24 9.71
CA SER A 42 7.89 -4.20 9.14
C SER A 42 9.25 -4.75 8.69
N ARG A 43 9.82 -5.72 9.42
CA ARG A 43 11.06 -6.40 9.03
C ARG A 43 10.90 -7.25 7.77
N MET A 44 9.71 -7.82 7.53
CA MET A 44 9.41 -8.54 6.30
C MET A 44 9.36 -7.60 5.08
N ILE A 45 8.82 -6.38 5.24
CA ILE A 45 8.87 -5.34 4.21
C ILE A 45 10.33 -5.00 3.90
N ALA A 46 11.14 -4.76 4.94
CA ALA A 46 12.58 -4.48 4.81
C ALA A 46 13.32 -5.58 4.04
N HIS A 47 12.95 -6.84 4.26
CA HIS A 47 13.51 -7.97 3.51
C HIS A 47 13.24 -7.86 2.00
N GLY A 48 12.04 -7.45 1.60
CA GLY A 48 11.70 -7.21 0.19
C GLY A 48 12.54 -6.09 -0.44
N ILE A 49 12.78 -5.00 0.29
CA ILE A 49 13.68 -3.91 -0.14
C ILE A 49 15.11 -4.45 -0.33
N ALA A 50 15.62 -5.20 0.65
CA ALA A 50 16.93 -5.81 0.59
C ALA A 50 17.06 -6.81 -0.57
N TYR A 51 15.99 -7.55 -0.89
CA TYR A 51 15.95 -8.44 -2.06
C TYR A 51 16.14 -7.65 -3.36
N ARG A 52 15.41 -6.54 -3.53
CA ARG A 52 15.54 -5.65 -4.68
C ARG A 52 16.98 -5.13 -4.82
N PHE A 53 17.60 -4.67 -3.72
CA PHE A 53 18.99 -4.20 -3.76
C PHE A 53 19.96 -5.28 -4.23
N ARG A 54 19.86 -6.51 -3.69
CA ARG A 54 20.68 -7.63 -4.16
C ARG A 54 20.43 -7.95 -5.63
N HIS A 55 19.17 -7.91 -6.07
CA HIS A 55 18.81 -8.20 -7.46
C HIS A 55 19.46 -7.20 -8.43
N PHE A 56 19.45 -5.91 -8.10
CA PHE A 56 20.10 -4.87 -8.91
C PHE A 56 21.58 -4.65 -8.56
N GLY A 57 22.22 -5.60 -7.85
CA GLY A 57 23.64 -5.52 -7.51
C GLY A 57 24.04 -4.25 -6.74
N LEU A 58 23.08 -3.62 -6.03
CA LEU A 58 23.35 -2.46 -5.20
C LEU A 58 24.07 -2.95 -3.93
N PRO A 59 25.26 -2.41 -3.61
CA PRO A 59 26.03 -2.80 -2.43
C PRO A 59 25.45 -2.10 -1.20
N ILE A 60 24.16 -2.30 -0.92
CA ILE A 60 23.46 -1.71 0.22
C ILE A 60 22.93 -2.86 1.07
N ARG A 61 23.27 -2.86 2.35
CA ARG A 61 22.58 -3.67 3.35
C ARG A 61 21.51 -2.80 3.99
N PHE A 62 20.25 -3.16 3.74
CA PHE A 62 19.09 -2.47 4.31
C PHE A 62 18.77 -3.03 5.69
N HIS A 63 18.58 -2.14 6.67
CA HIS A 63 18.27 -2.49 8.05
C HIS A 63 16.88 -2.01 8.42
N CYS A 64 16.18 -2.82 9.23
CA CYS A 64 14.98 -2.43 9.95
C CYS A 64 15.13 -2.85 11.41
N ARG A 65 14.84 -1.93 12.32
CA ARG A 65 14.83 -2.16 13.77
C ARG A 65 13.57 -1.60 14.37
N VAL A 66 13.04 -2.30 15.37
CA VAL A 66 11.96 -1.79 16.19
C VAL A 66 12.60 -1.26 17.47
N ILE A 67 12.65 0.05 17.63
CA ILE A 67 13.26 0.73 18.77
C ILE A 67 12.12 1.42 19.52
N ASN A 68 11.93 1.07 20.79
CA ASN A 68 10.87 1.63 21.63
C ASN A 68 9.48 1.59 20.97
N HIS A 69 9.18 0.47 20.30
CA HIS A 69 7.94 0.22 19.55
C HIS A 69 7.78 0.96 18.22
N PHE A 70 8.78 1.68 17.72
CA PHE A 70 8.70 2.31 16.39
C PHE A 70 9.67 1.66 15.41
N ALA A 71 9.27 1.54 14.14
CA ALA A 71 10.12 1.00 13.09
C ALA A 71 11.08 2.09 12.58
N TYR A 72 12.37 1.77 12.62
CA TYR A 72 13.44 2.60 12.07
C TYR A 72 14.18 1.84 10.98
N PHE A 73 14.55 2.55 9.93
CA PHE A 73 15.28 2.00 8.79
C PHE A 73 16.64 2.69 8.62
N ALA A 74 17.60 1.94 8.07
CA ALA A 74 18.91 2.49 7.75
C ALA A 74 19.53 1.79 6.55
N ASP A 75 20.22 2.58 5.73
CA ASP A 75 21.09 2.09 4.65
C ASP A 75 22.53 1.95 5.15
N GLU A 76 23.12 0.78 4.95
CA GLU A 76 24.55 0.56 5.13
C GLU A 76 25.20 0.34 3.76
N LEU A 77 25.96 1.33 3.28
CA LEU A 77 26.73 1.21 2.05
C LEU A 77 27.92 0.25 2.25
N LEU A 78 28.01 -0.77 1.41
CA LEU A 78 29.05 -1.81 1.42
C LEU A 78 30.14 -1.55 0.37
N ALA A 79 30.32 -0.30 -0.03
CA ALA A 79 31.30 0.16 -1.01
C ALA A 79 31.88 1.52 -0.57
N PRO A 80 33.06 1.92 -1.08
CA PRO A 80 33.56 3.27 -0.91
C PRO A 80 32.55 4.32 -1.40
N GLU A 81 32.42 5.44 -0.68
CA GLU A 81 31.54 6.54 -1.10
C GLU A 81 31.92 7.11 -2.48
N SER A 82 33.20 6.99 -2.86
CA SER A 82 33.70 7.38 -4.19
C SER A 82 33.00 6.66 -5.34
N ASP A 83 32.48 5.45 -5.09
CA ASP A 83 31.91 4.58 -6.12
C ASP A 83 30.40 4.84 -6.31
N LEU A 84 29.80 5.63 -5.41
CA LEU A 84 28.36 5.92 -5.40
C LEU A 84 27.81 6.46 -6.74
N PRO A 85 28.49 7.38 -7.45
CA PRO A 85 27.99 7.84 -8.75
C PRO A 85 27.85 6.71 -9.76
N GLU A 86 28.83 5.81 -9.85
CA GLU A 86 28.80 4.67 -10.77
C GLU A 86 27.74 3.65 -10.36
N ILE A 87 27.65 3.34 -9.07
CA ILE A 87 26.64 2.43 -8.51
C ILE A 87 25.22 2.92 -8.84
N ARG A 88 24.95 4.23 -8.65
CA ARG A 88 23.65 4.83 -8.98
C ARG A 88 23.34 4.73 -10.47
N GLN A 89 24.31 5.08 -11.32
CA GLN A 89 24.13 5.00 -12.77
C GLN A 89 23.80 3.59 -13.23
N ARG A 90 24.55 2.59 -12.74
CA ARG A 90 24.31 1.17 -13.05
C ARG A 90 22.93 0.72 -12.57
N SER A 91 22.51 1.15 -11.38
CA SER A 91 21.18 0.82 -10.87
C SER A 91 20.06 1.40 -11.73
N ILE A 92 20.22 2.64 -12.23
CA ILE A 92 19.25 3.26 -13.14
C ILE A 92 19.14 2.43 -14.43
N GLU A 93 20.27 2.06 -15.04
CA GLU A 93 20.31 1.25 -16.25
C GLU A 93 19.61 -0.10 -16.09
N GLN A 94 19.83 -0.78 -14.97
CA GLN A 94 19.18 -2.05 -14.69
C GLN A 94 17.69 -1.91 -14.42
N ARG A 95 17.26 -0.87 -13.68
CA ARG A 95 15.83 -0.59 -13.49
C ARG A 95 15.15 -0.23 -14.81
N ARG A 96 15.82 0.49 -15.71
CA ARG A 96 15.34 0.77 -17.08
C ARG A 96 15.21 -0.52 -17.90
N ALA A 97 16.19 -1.41 -17.84
CA ALA A 97 16.11 -2.71 -18.50
C ALA A 97 14.97 -3.58 -17.94
N HIS A 98 14.73 -3.52 -16.63
CA HIS A 98 13.58 -4.19 -16.01
C HIS A 98 12.25 -3.56 -16.41
N ALA A 99 12.17 -2.22 -16.48
CA ALA A 99 10.98 -1.47 -16.86
C ALA A 99 10.42 -1.89 -18.23
N GLN A 100 11.28 -2.23 -19.20
CA GLN A 100 10.87 -2.73 -20.52
C GLN A 100 10.01 -4.00 -20.47
N HIS A 101 10.09 -4.75 -19.38
CA HIS A 101 9.41 -6.03 -19.21
C HIS A 101 8.52 -6.09 -17.98
N VAL A 102 8.43 -5.00 -17.19
CA VAL A 102 7.74 -4.98 -15.89
C VAL A 102 6.26 -5.37 -16.00
N ARG A 103 5.60 -5.01 -17.11
CA ARG A 103 4.22 -5.40 -17.38
C ARG A 103 4.06 -6.92 -17.53
N ARG A 104 4.95 -7.54 -18.32
CA ARG A 104 4.95 -8.99 -18.51
C ARG A 104 5.30 -9.70 -17.21
N TYR A 105 6.30 -9.22 -16.49
CA TYR A 105 6.65 -9.70 -15.16
C TYR A 105 5.44 -9.65 -14.21
N TRP A 106 4.69 -8.55 -14.20
CA TRP A 106 3.45 -8.45 -13.42
C TRP A 106 2.40 -9.48 -13.84
N GLU A 107 2.09 -9.55 -15.14
CA GLU A 107 1.01 -10.40 -15.67
C GLU A 107 1.32 -11.90 -15.58
N GLU A 108 2.57 -12.30 -15.83
CA GLU A 108 3.00 -13.70 -15.96
C GLU A 108 3.62 -14.28 -14.68
N GLU A 109 4.26 -13.46 -13.84
CA GLU A 109 4.91 -13.95 -12.60
C GLU A 109 4.18 -13.50 -11.34
N VAL A 110 3.94 -12.20 -11.18
CA VAL A 110 3.47 -11.65 -9.90
C VAL A 110 1.98 -11.92 -9.67
N LEU A 111 1.14 -11.63 -10.65
CA LEU A 111 -0.32 -11.74 -10.53
C LEU A 111 -0.79 -13.19 -10.29
N PRO A 112 -0.24 -14.23 -10.94
CA PRO A 112 -0.57 -15.61 -10.60
C PRO A 112 -0.22 -15.98 -9.17
N VAL A 113 0.98 -15.61 -8.68
CA VAL A 113 1.43 -15.89 -7.31
C VAL A 113 0.57 -15.17 -6.27
N LEU A 114 0.22 -13.90 -6.51
CA LEU A 114 -0.70 -13.15 -5.66
C LEU A 114 -2.08 -13.83 -5.58
N ARG A 115 -2.66 -14.20 -6.72
CA ARG A 115 -3.98 -14.84 -6.78
C ARG A 115 -4.00 -16.19 -6.08
N GLU A 116 -2.99 -17.00 -6.32
CA GLU A 116 -2.86 -18.31 -5.68
C GLU A 116 -2.66 -18.15 -4.17
N THR A 117 -1.79 -17.24 -3.73
CA THR A 117 -1.55 -16.97 -2.31
C THR A 117 -2.82 -16.52 -1.59
N TYR A 118 -3.55 -15.56 -2.15
CA TYR A 118 -4.80 -15.09 -1.53
C TYR A 118 -5.90 -16.15 -1.57
N ALA A 119 -5.95 -17.00 -2.61
CA ALA A 119 -6.89 -18.12 -2.65
C ALA A 119 -6.56 -19.16 -1.57
N TRP A 120 -5.28 -19.48 -1.39
CA TRP A 120 -4.79 -20.36 -0.34
C TRP A 120 -5.11 -19.81 1.06
N MET A 121 -4.82 -18.52 1.32
CA MET A 121 -5.12 -17.88 2.61
C MET A 121 -6.62 -17.93 2.94
N ARG A 122 -7.50 -17.66 1.97
CA ARG A 122 -8.96 -17.73 2.16
C ARG A 122 -9.47 -19.16 2.40
N ALA A 123 -8.81 -20.16 1.86
CA ALA A 123 -9.19 -21.56 2.03
C ALA A 123 -8.62 -22.19 3.31
N ALA A 124 -7.71 -21.50 4.01
CA ALA A 124 -7.06 -22.01 5.21
C ALA A 124 -8.09 -22.20 6.34
N PRO A 125 -8.21 -23.41 6.93
CA PRO A 125 -9.27 -23.74 7.87
C PRO A 125 -8.96 -23.27 9.32
N VAL A 126 -8.47 -22.04 9.49
CA VAL A 126 -7.93 -21.51 10.76
C VAL A 126 -8.86 -21.74 11.95
N GLU A 127 -10.16 -21.54 11.77
CA GLU A 127 -11.17 -21.66 12.84
C GLU A 127 -11.51 -23.11 13.24
N THR A 128 -11.14 -24.09 12.41
CA THR A 128 -11.50 -25.50 12.61
C THR A 128 -10.30 -26.43 12.74
N ALA A 129 -9.11 -25.94 12.41
CA ALA A 129 -7.86 -26.65 12.46
C ALA A 129 -7.36 -26.82 13.90
N SER A 130 -6.54 -27.86 14.14
CA SER A 130 -5.80 -28.01 15.39
C SER A 130 -4.73 -26.92 15.52
N LEU A 131 -4.25 -26.68 16.75
CA LEU A 131 -3.18 -25.69 16.99
C LEU A 131 -1.90 -25.96 16.20
N ALA A 132 -1.53 -27.24 16.00
CA ALA A 132 -0.35 -27.60 15.23
C ALA A 132 -0.54 -27.27 13.73
N GLU A 133 -1.75 -27.47 13.20
CA GLU A 133 -2.09 -27.10 11.83
C GLU A 133 -2.15 -25.58 11.66
N VAL A 134 -2.72 -24.84 12.61
CA VAL A 134 -2.73 -23.37 12.60
C VAL A 134 -1.30 -22.82 12.62
N ALA A 135 -0.41 -23.39 13.43
CA ALA A 135 1.01 -22.99 13.43
C ALA A 135 1.67 -23.24 12.07
N ALA A 136 1.39 -24.37 11.41
CA ALA A 136 1.91 -24.64 10.07
C ALA A 136 1.35 -23.69 9.01
N ILE A 137 0.04 -23.38 9.08
CA ILE A 137 -0.61 -22.38 8.23
C ILE A 137 0.04 -21.01 8.43
N TRP A 138 0.32 -20.64 9.68
CA TRP A 138 0.98 -19.38 10.00
C TRP A 138 2.36 -19.24 9.35
N GLU A 139 3.23 -20.24 9.52
CA GLU A 139 4.56 -20.23 8.91
C GLU A 139 4.50 -20.11 7.38
N GLU A 140 3.58 -20.85 6.74
CA GLU A 140 3.38 -20.79 5.31
C GLU A 140 2.84 -19.41 4.85
N ALA A 141 1.93 -18.80 5.62
CA ALA A 141 1.42 -17.46 5.35
C ALA A 141 2.55 -16.43 5.40
N TRP A 142 3.45 -16.51 6.39
CA TRP A 142 4.61 -15.62 6.52
C TRP A 142 5.61 -15.82 5.38
N ALA A 143 5.90 -17.07 5.00
CA ALA A 143 6.77 -17.37 3.86
C ALA A 143 6.22 -16.81 2.55
N ARG A 144 4.91 -16.96 2.32
CA ARG A 144 4.21 -16.39 1.16
C ARG A 144 4.21 -14.88 1.17
N ALA A 145 3.87 -14.25 2.29
CA ALA A 145 3.88 -12.79 2.42
C ALA A 145 5.27 -12.20 2.16
N ARG A 146 6.32 -12.85 2.67
CA ARG A 146 7.71 -12.48 2.40
C ARG A 146 8.03 -12.53 0.90
N ARG A 147 7.59 -13.57 0.19
CA ARG A 147 7.75 -13.67 -1.26
C ARG A 147 6.96 -12.59 -2.00
N LEU A 148 5.75 -12.27 -1.57
CA LEU A 148 4.96 -11.20 -2.17
C LEU A 148 5.65 -9.83 -2.04
N TRP A 149 6.31 -9.55 -0.91
CA TRP A 149 7.10 -8.33 -0.75
C TRP A 149 8.32 -8.27 -1.69
N GLU A 150 9.04 -9.38 -1.87
CA GLU A 150 10.11 -9.44 -2.88
C GLU A 150 9.60 -9.10 -4.29
N LEU A 151 8.47 -9.71 -4.69
CA LEU A 151 7.85 -9.48 -5.99
C LEU A 151 7.37 -8.03 -6.13
N HIS A 152 6.75 -7.48 -5.10
CA HIS A 152 6.27 -6.09 -5.03
C HIS A 152 7.39 -5.08 -5.29
N PHE A 153 8.53 -5.21 -4.59
CA PHE A 153 9.63 -4.26 -4.77
C PHE A 153 10.32 -4.38 -6.13
N MET A 154 10.25 -5.55 -6.78
CA MET A 154 10.69 -5.69 -8.18
C MET A 154 9.73 -4.99 -9.15
N THR A 155 8.42 -5.20 -9.01
CA THR A 155 7.40 -4.49 -9.81
C THR A 155 7.55 -2.98 -9.68
N ASN A 156 7.73 -2.48 -8.45
CA ASN A 156 7.91 -1.06 -8.19
C ASN A 156 9.19 -0.53 -8.84
N ALA A 157 10.31 -1.27 -8.78
CA ALA A 157 11.59 -0.79 -9.30
C ALA A 157 11.53 -0.38 -10.78
N GLY A 158 10.88 -1.18 -11.63
CA GLY A 158 10.71 -0.84 -13.04
C GLY A 158 9.65 0.24 -13.27
N SER A 159 8.55 0.17 -12.52
CA SER A 159 7.44 1.11 -12.65
C SER A 159 7.85 2.54 -12.29
N TYR A 160 8.51 2.72 -11.14
CA TYR A 160 8.97 4.03 -10.68
C TYR A 160 10.09 4.59 -11.56
N GLN A 161 11.02 3.75 -12.03
CA GLN A 161 12.04 4.23 -12.98
C GLN A 161 11.42 4.79 -14.28
N SER A 162 10.29 4.23 -14.74
CA SER A 162 9.59 4.76 -15.90
C SER A 162 8.97 6.14 -15.63
N LEU A 163 8.53 6.39 -14.39
CA LEU A 163 8.00 7.68 -13.97
C LEU A 163 9.11 8.72 -13.80
N ASP A 164 10.25 8.32 -13.22
CA ASP A 164 11.44 9.16 -13.12
C ASP A 164 11.91 9.59 -14.52
N ASP A 165 12.04 8.64 -15.45
CA ASP A 165 12.45 8.92 -16.83
C ASP A 165 11.45 9.82 -17.58
N LEU A 166 10.15 9.68 -17.30
CA LEU A 166 9.12 10.56 -17.87
C LEU A 166 9.25 11.98 -17.35
N ALA A 167 9.45 12.15 -16.04
CA ALA A 167 9.64 13.46 -15.42
C ALA A 167 10.91 14.14 -15.96
N ASP A 168 12.03 13.43 -15.98
CA ASP A 168 13.31 13.92 -16.53
C ASP A 168 13.16 14.35 -18.00
N LEU A 169 12.52 13.52 -18.82
CA LEU A 169 12.28 13.83 -20.23
C LEU A 169 11.39 15.08 -20.37
N TYR A 170 10.33 15.17 -19.59
CA TYR A 170 9.41 16.30 -19.62
C TYR A 170 10.12 17.62 -19.28
N GLU A 171 10.90 17.63 -18.19
CA GLU A 171 11.69 18.80 -17.77
C GLU A 171 12.71 19.21 -18.82
N SER A 172 13.32 18.24 -19.53
CA SER A 172 14.28 18.53 -20.60
C SER A 172 13.65 19.20 -21.83
N LEU A 173 12.34 19.01 -22.04
CA LEU A 173 11.62 19.50 -23.21
C LEU A 173 10.81 20.78 -22.93
N VAL A 174 10.40 21.00 -21.69
CA VAL A 174 9.49 22.09 -21.31
C VAL A 174 10.22 23.07 -20.38
N PRO A 175 10.66 24.25 -20.87
CA PRO A 175 11.38 25.22 -20.06
C PRO A 175 10.56 25.71 -18.86
N GLY A 176 11.14 25.60 -17.66
CA GLY A 176 10.50 26.05 -16.42
C GLY A 176 9.42 25.11 -15.88
N ALA A 177 9.28 23.91 -16.45
CA ALA A 177 8.38 22.89 -15.96
C ALA A 177 8.73 22.43 -14.53
N ARG A 178 7.69 21.99 -13.82
CA ARG A 178 7.84 21.34 -12.52
C ARG A 178 7.79 19.80 -12.67
N PRO A 179 8.46 19.04 -11.80
CA PRO A 179 8.43 17.57 -11.87
C PRO A 179 7.02 16.96 -11.85
N ASP A 180 6.10 17.55 -11.08
CA ASP A 180 4.72 17.09 -10.94
C ASP A 180 3.86 17.30 -12.20
N GLU A 181 4.24 18.25 -13.07
CA GLU A 181 3.57 18.49 -14.34
C GLU A 181 3.79 17.32 -15.32
N GLY A 182 5.01 16.78 -15.39
CA GLY A 182 5.32 15.62 -16.25
C GLY A 182 4.54 14.37 -15.85
N LEU A 183 4.39 14.12 -14.55
CA LEU A 183 3.58 13.01 -14.04
C LEU A 183 2.08 13.16 -14.34
N SER A 184 1.61 14.38 -14.59
CA SER A 184 0.23 14.62 -15.03
C SER A 184 -0.06 14.08 -16.44
N LEU A 185 0.94 13.59 -17.18
CA LEU A 185 0.73 12.90 -18.46
C LEU A 185 0.15 11.48 -18.31
N VAL A 186 0.29 10.86 -17.13
CA VAL A 186 -0.15 9.47 -16.88
C VAL A 186 -1.38 9.36 -15.97
N GLN A 187 -1.94 10.49 -15.55
CA GLN A 187 -3.16 10.50 -14.74
C GLN A 187 -4.40 10.02 -15.52
N GLY A 188 -5.35 9.41 -14.80
CA GLY A 188 -6.62 8.94 -15.39
C GLY A 188 -6.53 7.63 -16.18
N LEU A 189 -5.35 6.99 -16.25
CA LEU A 189 -5.12 5.72 -16.94
C LEU A 189 -5.46 4.46 -16.11
N PRO A 190 -5.07 4.33 -14.82
CA PRO A 190 -5.25 3.07 -14.08
C PRO A 190 -6.70 2.84 -13.60
N ASN A 191 -7.15 1.58 -13.63
CA ASN A 191 -8.51 1.17 -13.21
C ASN A 191 -8.59 0.58 -11.79
N ASP A 192 -7.50 0.00 -11.28
CA ASP A 192 -7.61 -0.89 -10.11
C ASP A 192 -7.76 -0.13 -8.79
N LEU A 193 -6.89 0.86 -8.51
CA LEU A 193 -7.07 1.78 -7.36
C LEU A 193 -8.36 2.61 -7.46
N HIS A 194 -8.80 2.85 -8.69
CA HIS A 194 -10.06 3.53 -8.99
C HIS A 194 -11.29 2.66 -8.65
N SER A 195 -11.15 1.33 -8.65
CA SER A 195 -12.28 0.40 -8.42
C SER A 195 -12.89 0.53 -7.02
N VAL A 196 -12.06 0.61 -5.97
CA VAL A 196 -12.52 0.78 -4.58
C VAL A 196 -13.28 2.08 -4.43
N GLN A 197 -12.75 3.19 -4.95
CA GLN A 197 -13.38 4.50 -4.86
C GLN A 197 -14.69 4.55 -5.63
N ARG A 198 -14.73 3.98 -6.84
CA ARG A 198 -15.94 3.86 -7.65
C ARG A 198 -17.01 3.03 -6.95
N ASP A 199 -16.64 1.88 -6.39
CA ASP A 199 -17.61 0.98 -5.77
C ASP A 199 -18.10 1.55 -4.42
N LEU A 200 -17.24 2.26 -3.69
CA LEU A 200 -17.62 3.00 -2.48
C LEU A 200 -18.56 4.17 -2.80
N TYR A 201 -18.30 4.89 -3.90
CA TYR A 201 -19.20 5.95 -4.40
C TYR A 201 -20.58 5.37 -4.76
N ARG A 202 -20.62 4.24 -5.48
CA ARG A 202 -21.87 3.53 -5.81
C ARG A 202 -22.62 3.08 -4.56
N LEU A 203 -21.91 2.57 -3.55
CA LEU A 203 -22.51 2.16 -2.28
C LEU A 203 -23.14 3.37 -1.55
N ALA A 204 -22.46 4.52 -1.57
CA ALA A 204 -23.00 5.76 -1.02
C ALA A 204 -24.25 6.25 -1.79
N GLU A 205 -24.24 6.20 -3.12
CA GLU A 205 -25.41 6.54 -3.96
C GLU A 205 -26.61 5.63 -3.67
N GLN A 206 -26.39 4.33 -3.48
CA GLN A 206 -27.45 3.40 -3.10
C GLN A 206 -28.03 3.72 -1.72
N ALA A 207 -27.19 4.10 -0.75
CA ALA A 207 -27.67 4.59 0.54
C ALA A 207 -28.52 5.87 0.39
N ARG A 208 -28.08 6.85 -0.43
CA ARG A 208 -28.83 8.09 -0.68
C ARG A 208 -30.18 7.85 -1.34
N ALA A 209 -30.28 6.87 -2.23
CA ALA A 209 -31.54 6.50 -2.88
C ALA A 209 -32.59 5.93 -1.90
N SER A 210 -32.19 5.57 -0.68
CA SER A 210 -33.07 5.08 0.39
C SER A 210 -32.97 6.02 1.61
N PRO A 211 -33.81 7.07 1.73
CA PRO A 211 -33.67 8.10 2.77
C PRO A 211 -33.53 7.56 4.20
N GLY A 212 -34.30 6.52 4.57
CA GLY A 212 -34.20 5.90 5.88
C GLY A 212 -32.88 5.16 6.12
N VAL A 213 -32.24 4.64 5.07
CA VAL A 213 -30.92 3.99 5.17
C VAL A 213 -29.85 5.06 5.40
N ALA A 214 -29.86 6.12 4.60
CA ALA A 214 -28.94 7.24 4.78
C ALA A 214 -29.08 7.86 6.18
N GLU A 215 -30.31 8.10 6.65
CA GLU A 215 -30.57 8.64 7.98
C GLU A 215 -29.96 7.77 9.09
N ARG A 216 -30.14 6.45 9.03
CA ARG A 216 -29.56 5.53 10.04
C ARG A 216 -28.04 5.53 10.04
N ILE A 217 -27.41 5.54 8.88
CA ILE A 217 -25.93 5.59 8.77
C ILE A 217 -25.40 6.94 9.27
N ILE A 218 -26.06 8.05 8.92
CA ILE A 218 -25.66 9.40 9.36
C ILE A 218 -25.81 9.54 10.87
N GLN A 219 -26.88 9.02 11.45
CA GLN A 219 -27.18 9.12 12.87
C GLN A 219 -26.20 8.32 13.73
N ASP A 220 -25.99 7.04 13.39
CA ASP A 220 -25.11 6.15 14.15
C ASP A 220 -24.59 4.99 13.26
N PRO A 221 -23.40 5.13 12.65
CA PRO A 221 -22.85 4.09 11.78
C PRO A 221 -22.53 2.80 12.53
N HIS A 222 -22.27 2.85 13.85
CA HIS A 222 -21.96 1.65 14.64
C HIS A 222 -23.20 0.79 14.90
N ARG A 223 -24.39 1.40 14.96
CA ARG A 223 -25.67 0.69 15.15
C ARG A 223 -26.46 0.48 13.87
N ALA A 224 -26.06 1.12 12.77
CA ALA A 224 -26.80 1.08 11.51
C ALA A 224 -27.02 -0.34 10.99
N ILE A 225 -26.00 -1.21 11.01
CA ILE A 225 -26.12 -2.60 10.47
C ILE A 225 -27.28 -3.35 11.13
N ALA A 226 -27.42 -3.27 12.46
CA ALA A 226 -28.49 -3.95 13.18
C ALA A 226 -29.88 -3.31 12.96
N ALA A 227 -29.94 -2.02 12.64
CA ALA A 227 -31.18 -1.28 12.43
C ALA A 227 -31.73 -1.41 11.00
N LEU A 228 -30.85 -1.51 10.00
CA LEU A 228 -31.19 -1.50 8.57
C LEU A 228 -32.18 -2.58 8.12
N PRO A 229 -32.25 -3.81 8.69
CA PRO A 229 -33.25 -4.79 8.29
C PRO A 229 -34.70 -4.32 8.46
N ARG A 230 -34.95 -3.34 9.34
CA ARG A 230 -36.29 -2.77 9.61
C ARG A 230 -36.59 -1.51 8.80
N VAL A 231 -35.65 -1.08 7.95
CA VAL A 231 -35.75 0.14 7.16
C VAL A 231 -36.12 -0.22 5.73
N GLN A 232 -37.04 0.53 5.12
CA GLN A 232 -37.36 0.38 3.70
C GLN A 232 -36.10 0.59 2.85
N GLY A 233 -35.78 -0.37 1.96
CA GLY A 233 -34.55 -0.37 1.17
C GLY A 233 -33.31 -0.91 1.89
N GLY A 234 -33.38 -1.15 3.21
CA GLY A 234 -32.25 -1.62 4.00
C GLY A 234 -31.76 -3.01 3.62
N GLY A 235 -32.66 -3.95 3.27
CA GLY A 235 -32.27 -5.27 2.76
C GLY A 235 -31.44 -5.21 1.47
N THR A 236 -31.86 -4.37 0.51
CA THR A 236 -31.12 -4.13 -0.74
C THR A 236 -29.75 -3.53 -0.47
N PHE A 237 -29.67 -2.53 0.42
CA PHE A 237 -28.41 -1.91 0.79
C PHE A 237 -27.47 -2.90 1.51
N LEU A 238 -27.99 -3.72 2.43
CA LEU A 238 -27.19 -4.73 3.14
C LEU A 238 -26.59 -5.77 2.17
N ALA A 239 -27.35 -6.19 1.15
CA ALA A 239 -26.81 -7.06 0.09
C ALA A 239 -25.69 -6.36 -0.71
N ALA A 240 -25.83 -5.07 -1.02
CA ALA A 240 -24.80 -4.30 -1.69
C ALA A 240 -23.53 -4.12 -0.82
N LEU A 241 -23.72 -3.88 0.48
CA LEU A 241 -22.64 -3.82 1.47
C LEU A 241 -21.87 -5.15 1.54
N GLN A 242 -22.60 -6.28 1.58
CA GLN A 242 -21.98 -7.62 1.57
C GLN A 242 -21.14 -7.85 0.31
N ASN A 243 -21.66 -7.47 -0.86
CA ASN A 243 -20.91 -7.58 -2.12
C ASN A 243 -19.65 -6.71 -2.13
N PHE A 244 -19.74 -5.49 -1.57
CA PHE A 244 -18.59 -4.61 -1.42
C PHE A 244 -17.53 -5.26 -0.51
N LEU A 245 -17.93 -5.77 0.66
CA LEU A 245 -17.01 -6.41 1.62
C LEU A 245 -16.40 -7.70 1.08
N ALA A 246 -17.13 -8.48 0.29
CA ALA A 246 -16.58 -9.67 -0.36
C ALA A 246 -15.43 -9.34 -1.33
N THR A 247 -15.45 -8.13 -1.92
CA THR A 247 -14.43 -7.68 -2.88
C THR A 247 -13.32 -6.88 -2.20
N HIS A 248 -13.69 -5.92 -1.36
CA HIS A 248 -12.83 -4.86 -0.82
C HIS A 248 -12.66 -4.95 0.70
N GLY A 249 -13.25 -5.94 1.37
CA GLY A 249 -13.26 -6.05 2.83
C GLY A 249 -11.89 -6.25 3.46
N HIS A 250 -10.89 -6.69 2.70
CA HIS A 250 -9.50 -6.82 3.17
C HIS A 250 -8.79 -5.48 3.41
N LEU A 251 -9.39 -4.37 2.96
CA LEU A 251 -8.89 -3.01 3.13
C LEU A 251 -9.45 -2.36 4.41
N GLY A 252 -9.01 -1.13 4.69
CA GLY A 252 -9.57 -0.29 5.75
C GLY A 252 -8.59 0.08 6.85
N GLN A 253 -7.42 -0.55 6.86
CA GLN A 253 -6.33 -0.21 7.78
C GLN A 253 -5.73 1.15 7.39
N PRO A 254 -5.42 2.01 8.38
CA PRO A 254 -4.86 3.33 8.12
C PRO A 254 -3.35 3.31 7.83
N PHE A 255 -2.64 2.29 8.32
CA PHE A 255 -1.17 2.19 8.34
C PHE A 255 -0.74 0.72 8.15
N ASP A 256 0.54 0.49 7.90
CA ASP A 256 1.14 -0.85 7.74
C ASP A 256 1.31 -1.56 9.10
N ASP A 257 0.18 -1.92 9.71
CA ASP A 257 0.08 -2.57 11.02
C ASP A 257 -0.93 -3.72 10.97
N LEU A 258 -0.66 -4.78 11.72
CA LEU A 258 -1.51 -5.97 11.86
C LEU A 258 -2.52 -5.86 13.01
N ALA A 259 -2.46 -4.80 13.82
CA ALA A 259 -3.35 -4.59 14.96
C ALA A 259 -4.75 -4.07 14.57
N TYR A 260 -4.90 -3.50 13.37
CA TYR A 260 -6.16 -2.88 12.94
C TYR A 260 -7.03 -3.88 12.16
N PRO A 261 -8.35 -3.94 12.48
CA PRO A 261 -9.26 -4.81 11.75
C PRO A 261 -9.47 -4.28 10.33
N SER A 262 -9.71 -5.22 9.42
CA SER A 262 -10.16 -4.89 8.07
C SER A 262 -11.63 -4.45 8.07
N TRP A 263 -12.11 -3.85 6.98
CA TRP A 263 -13.54 -3.56 6.81
C TRP A 263 -14.40 -4.83 6.82
N GLY A 264 -13.84 -5.98 6.42
CA GLY A 264 -14.50 -7.28 6.48
C GLY A 264 -14.73 -7.74 7.93
N ASP A 265 -13.72 -7.56 8.79
CA ASP A 265 -13.78 -7.93 10.21
C ASP A 265 -14.60 -6.93 11.03
N GLU A 266 -14.48 -5.64 10.73
CA GLU A 266 -15.24 -4.57 11.37
C GLU A 266 -15.95 -3.65 10.34
N PRO A 267 -17.11 -4.08 9.80
CA PRO A 267 -17.87 -3.32 8.80
C PRO A 267 -18.35 -1.93 9.26
N THR A 268 -18.39 -1.66 10.57
CA THR A 268 -18.74 -0.35 11.12
C THR A 268 -17.72 0.74 10.79
N LEU A 269 -16.45 0.37 10.54
CA LEU A 269 -15.43 1.29 10.03
C LEU A 269 -15.78 1.78 8.63
N LEU A 270 -16.21 0.87 7.74
CA LEU A 270 -16.69 1.23 6.41
C LEU A 270 -17.95 2.12 6.47
N LEU A 271 -18.87 1.85 7.40
CA LEU A 271 -20.05 2.72 7.58
C LEU A 271 -19.67 4.12 8.09
N THR A 272 -18.58 4.25 8.84
CA THR A 272 -18.04 5.55 9.24
C THR A 272 -17.50 6.32 8.03
N GLU A 273 -16.80 5.64 7.11
CA GLU A 273 -16.38 6.24 5.84
C GLU A 273 -17.58 6.62 4.94
N LEU A 274 -18.61 5.78 4.89
CA LEU A 274 -19.85 6.11 4.16
C LEU A 274 -20.57 7.31 4.77
N ARG A 275 -20.62 7.42 6.10
CA ARG A 275 -21.21 8.58 6.78
C ARG A 275 -20.55 9.89 6.34
N LYS A 276 -19.21 9.93 6.26
CA LYS A 276 -18.48 11.12 5.76
C LYS A 276 -18.97 11.52 4.38
N ARG A 277 -19.07 10.54 3.46
CA ARG A 277 -19.55 10.75 2.08
C ARG A 277 -21.02 11.15 2.00
N LEU A 278 -21.87 10.65 2.89
CA LEU A 278 -23.28 11.02 2.94
C LEU A 278 -23.47 12.46 3.43
N LEU A 279 -22.64 12.90 4.39
CA LEU A 279 -22.64 14.28 4.90
C LEU A 279 -21.96 15.27 3.94
N SER A 280 -20.99 14.81 3.16
CA SER A 280 -20.22 15.61 2.21
C SER A 280 -20.08 14.84 0.90
N PRO A 281 -21.00 15.06 -0.07
CA PRO A 281 -20.96 14.36 -1.34
C PRO A 281 -19.68 14.64 -2.12
N ASP A 282 -18.95 13.57 -2.44
CA ASP A 282 -17.78 13.62 -3.31
C ASP A 282 -18.17 13.71 -4.79
N GLU A 283 -17.23 14.17 -5.61
CA GLU A 283 -17.30 14.02 -7.06
C GLU A 283 -17.37 12.53 -7.44
N ASP A 284 -18.19 12.20 -8.46
CA ASP A 284 -18.17 10.88 -9.09
C ASP A 284 -16.74 10.54 -9.55
N PRO A 285 -16.13 9.48 -8.99
CA PRO A 285 -14.77 9.10 -9.34
C PRO A 285 -14.59 8.95 -10.85
N GLU A 286 -15.59 8.43 -11.56
CA GLU A 286 -15.48 8.18 -13.00
C GLU A 286 -15.43 9.49 -13.80
N ARG A 287 -16.20 10.50 -13.39
CA ARG A 287 -16.09 11.85 -13.97
C ARG A 287 -14.73 12.47 -13.69
N ARG A 288 -14.22 12.32 -12.46
CA ARG A 288 -12.88 12.79 -12.09
C ARG A 288 -11.80 12.14 -12.97
N ARG A 289 -11.87 10.82 -13.16
CA ARG A 289 -10.94 10.06 -13.99
C ARG A 289 -10.98 10.52 -15.46
N GLN A 290 -12.17 10.70 -16.02
CA GLN A 290 -12.33 11.20 -17.39
C GLN A 290 -11.76 12.61 -17.57
N ARG A 291 -11.97 13.50 -16.59
CA ARG A 291 -11.38 14.84 -16.59
C ARG A 291 -9.84 14.76 -16.56
N GLN A 292 -9.27 13.94 -15.67
CA GLN A 292 -7.83 13.74 -15.56
C GLN A 292 -7.24 13.20 -16.87
N ALA A 293 -7.88 12.21 -17.49
CA ALA A 293 -7.45 11.67 -18.78
C ALA A 293 -7.52 12.73 -19.91
N ALA A 294 -8.57 13.57 -19.93
CA ALA A 294 -8.68 14.66 -20.90
C ALA A 294 -7.58 15.72 -20.69
N GLN A 295 -7.27 16.07 -19.43
CA GLN A 295 -6.17 16.98 -19.08
C GLN A 295 -4.81 16.41 -19.50
N ALA A 296 -4.56 15.13 -19.23
CA ALA A 296 -3.35 14.44 -19.66
C ALA A 296 -3.18 14.45 -21.19
N ASN A 297 -4.26 14.19 -21.94
CA ASN A 297 -4.24 14.24 -23.41
C ASN A 297 -3.99 15.65 -23.95
N ALA A 298 -4.58 16.67 -23.33
CA ALA A 298 -4.36 18.07 -23.72
C ALA A 298 -2.91 18.49 -23.48
N LEU A 299 -2.33 18.10 -22.33
CA LEU A 299 -0.93 18.35 -22.00
C LEU A 299 0.02 17.62 -22.96
N ALA A 300 -0.27 16.36 -23.27
CA ALA A 300 0.50 15.59 -24.25
C ALA A 300 0.47 16.24 -25.64
N ALA A 301 -0.68 16.81 -26.04
CA ALA A 301 -0.81 17.51 -27.31
C ALA A 301 -0.02 18.83 -27.33
N SER A 302 -0.03 19.61 -26.24
CA SER A 302 0.69 20.88 -26.17
C SER A 302 2.21 20.73 -26.21
N VAL A 303 2.74 19.62 -25.70
CA VAL A 303 4.19 19.34 -25.70
C VAL A 303 4.67 18.76 -27.05
N ARG A 304 3.77 18.15 -27.83
CA ARG A 304 4.09 17.60 -29.16
C ARG A 304 4.03 18.63 -30.30
N ALA A 305 3.39 19.78 -30.06
CA ALA A 305 3.23 20.86 -31.02
C ALA A 305 4.46 21.75 -31.09
#